data_AF-A0A381P0F8-F1
#
_entry.id   AF-A0A381P0F8-F1
#
_cell.length_a   1.000
_cell.length_b   1.000
_cell.length_c   1.000
_cell.angle_alpha   90.00
_cell.angle_beta   90.00
_cell.angle_gamma   90.00
#
_symmetry.space_group_name_H-M   'P 1'
#
loop_
_entity.id
_entity.type
_entity.pdbx_description
1 polymer ?
#
loop_
_entity_poly.entity_id
_entity_poly.type
_entity_poly.pdbx_seq_one_letter_code
_entity_poly.pdbx_strand_id
1 'polypeptide(L)'
;MSKARDSLPQHLLPHIVDQDYSLYTPIDQAVWRFIMKISVPFFKEHAHKAYLRGIEKTGIPLERIPSVDEMDEKLDRFGWGAATVKGFIPPATFMELLSRRVLAIAVDMRTAEHIVYTPAPDIVHEAAGHAPIIADPDYADYLCNYGELSHKAIASKQDMELYDVIRKMSDLKEDPNSTQDEIEQVEKEFKEAAKAIVWVSEAAKLARMNWWTSEYGLVGSLDDPKIYGAGLLSSVGESHDCLGPTVKKIPMSIDCINYGYDVTEPQPQLFVTGDFKVLSNVLKEFSETMAYKTGGIQGLEKAKTAETITTAVYDSGLQVSGVLSDIMITETHELAYIKYTGPVQLSYNDSEISGHTIDHHADGFGAPVGKISEINKSLHQLDQADLKGLGIFDNNKVNVHFSNGVKISGTVTKIYYNVVTPLLISLNDCSVTLNDHFLFRPEWGVYDLACGGKIISVFGGPADWPAYNKNVEPSKNNISQSSNLTEENESLNELYSMVREMRENNIEKKEYIPIIEKLNTSFPDDWLLLME
;
A
#
# COMPACT_ATOMS: atom_id res chain seq x y z
N MET A 1 -10.84 16.10 -14.69
CA MET A 1 -9.93 15.62 -13.64
C MET A 1 -10.43 16.11 -12.30
N SER A 2 -10.61 15.20 -11.34
CA SER A 2 -11.00 15.49 -9.96
C SER A 2 -9.92 16.28 -9.22
N LYS A 3 -10.30 16.95 -8.13
CA LYS A 3 -9.34 17.66 -7.28
C LYS A 3 -8.33 16.71 -6.62
N ALA A 4 -8.77 15.50 -6.29
CA ALA A 4 -7.92 14.48 -5.68
C ALA A 4 -6.80 14.07 -6.65
N ARG A 5 -7.16 13.71 -7.90
CA ARG A 5 -6.20 13.31 -8.93
C ARG A 5 -5.27 14.46 -9.36
N ASP A 6 -5.80 15.68 -9.49
CA ASP A 6 -5.00 16.87 -9.84
C ASP A 6 -3.97 17.24 -8.75
N SER A 7 -4.24 16.87 -7.50
CA SER A 7 -3.36 17.12 -6.35
C SER A 7 -2.27 16.05 -6.12
N LEU A 8 -2.17 15.05 -7.00
CA LEU A 8 -1.21 13.97 -6.82
C LEU A 8 0.24 14.47 -6.94
N PRO A 9 1.12 14.07 -6.00
CA PRO A 9 2.52 14.44 -6.06
C PRO A 9 3.23 13.77 -7.25
N GLN A 10 4.29 14.42 -7.72
CA GLN A 10 5.00 14.04 -8.95
C GLN A 10 5.56 12.61 -8.91
N HIS A 11 5.94 12.09 -7.73
CA HIS A 11 6.50 10.75 -7.61
C HIS A 11 5.49 9.62 -7.80
N LEU A 12 4.18 9.90 -7.73
CA LEU A 12 3.13 8.90 -8.00
C LEU A 12 2.76 8.83 -9.49
N LEU A 13 3.00 9.91 -10.25
CA LEU A 13 2.63 9.99 -11.67
C LEU A 13 3.26 8.89 -12.55
N PRO A 14 4.51 8.44 -12.34
CA PRO A 14 5.09 7.33 -13.12
C PRO A 14 4.37 5.98 -12.96
N HIS A 15 3.53 5.82 -11.94
CA HIS A 15 2.73 4.61 -11.72
C HIS A 15 1.34 4.69 -12.36
N ILE A 16 0.95 5.86 -12.88
CA ILE A 16 -0.31 6.08 -13.57
C ILE A 16 -0.11 5.85 -15.06
N VAL A 17 -1.04 5.14 -15.67
CA VAL A 17 -1.02 4.81 -17.11
C VAL A 17 -2.22 5.44 -17.80
N ASP A 18 -2.13 5.68 -19.09
CA ASP A 18 -3.29 6.13 -19.87
C ASP A 18 -4.23 4.95 -20.15
N GLN A 19 -5.54 5.22 -20.07
CA GLN A 19 -6.56 4.26 -20.53
C GLN A 19 -6.77 4.45 -22.04
N ASP A 20 -6.18 3.58 -22.85
CA ASP A 20 -6.46 3.56 -24.28
C ASP A 20 -7.68 2.68 -24.54
N TYR A 21 -8.83 3.34 -24.73
CA TYR A 21 -10.10 2.66 -24.97
C TYR A 21 -10.10 1.83 -26.26
N SER A 22 -9.21 2.11 -27.22
CA SER A 22 -9.09 1.35 -28.47
C SER A 22 -8.46 -0.04 -28.29
N LEU A 23 -7.80 -0.28 -27.14
CA LEU A 23 -7.22 -1.58 -26.82
C LEU A 23 -8.24 -2.57 -26.23
N TYR A 24 -9.43 -2.09 -25.81
CA TYR A 24 -10.53 -2.98 -25.42
C TYR A 24 -11.22 -3.53 -26.66
N THR A 25 -11.23 -4.85 -26.76
CA THR A 25 -11.84 -5.57 -27.88
C THR A 25 -13.37 -5.64 -27.75
N PRO A 26 -14.10 -5.92 -28.84
CA PRO A 26 -15.52 -6.24 -28.77
C PRO A 26 -15.86 -7.38 -27.80
N ILE A 27 -15.01 -8.40 -27.68
CA ILE A 27 -15.17 -9.48 -26.69
C ILE A 27 -15.06 -8.92 -25.27
N ASP A 28 -14.05 -8.09 -24.96
CA ASP A 28 -13.88 -7.48 -23.63
C ASP A 28 -15.14 -6.71 -23.19
N GLN A 29 -15.75 -5.98 -24.13
CA GLN A 29 -16.98 -5.23 -23.90
C GLN A 29 -18.17 -6.15 -23.61
N ALA A 30 -18.25 -7.32 -24.26
CA ALA A 30 -19.26 -8.33 -24.00
C ALA A 30 -19.04 -9.03 -22.66
N VAL A 31 -17.79 -9.34 -22.30
CA VAL A 31 -17.40 -9.90 -21.00
C VAL A 31 -17.87 -8.97 -19.87
N TRP A 32 -17.54 -7.67 -19.96
CA TRP A 32 -18.01 -6.67 -19.00
C TRP A 32 -19.53 -6.67 -18.88
N ARG A 33 -20.23 -6.54 -20.01
CA ARG A 33 -21.70 -6.48 -20.05
C ARG A 33 -22.33 -7.71 -19.44
N PHE A 34 -21.80 -8.89 -19.76
CA PHE A 34 -22.28 -10.15 -19.23
C PHE A 34 -22.12 -10.20 -17.71
N ILE A 35 -20.94 -9.85 -17.18
CA ILE A 35 -20.70 -9.76 -15.73
C ILE A 35 -21.70 -8.80 -15.08
N MET A 36 -21.86 -7.59 -15.61
CA MET A 36 -22.80 -6.61 -15.04
C MET A 36 -24.26 -7.10 -15.09
N LYS A 37 -24.65 -7.77 -16.18
CA LYS A 37 -26.00 -8.34 -16.40
C LYS A 37 -26.35 -9.42 -15.37
N ILE A 38 -25.37 -10.22 -14.94
CA ILE A 38 -25.60 -11.26 -13.92
C ILE A 38 -25.42 -10.72 -12.49
N SER A 39 -24.44 -9.85 -12.26
CA SER A 39 -24.05 -9.36 -10.93
C SER A 39 -25.07 -8.39 -10.35
N VAL A 40 -25.51 -7.40 -11.13
CA VAL A 40 -26.36 -6.31 -10.62
C VAL A 40 -27.71 -6.81 -10.08
N PRO A 41 -28.43 -7.74 -10.75
CA PRO A 41 -29.66 -8.31 -10.21
C PRO A 41 -29.44 -9.04 -8.87
N PHE A 42 -28.35 -9.80 -8.74
CA PHE A 42 -28.03 -10.51 -7.50
C PHE A 42 -27.70 -9.53 -6.36
N PHE A 43 -26.83 -8.55 -6.61
CA PHE A 43 -26.43 -7.56 -5.63
C PHE A 43 -27.54 -6.60 -5.25
N LYS A 44 -28.59 -6.48 -6.05
CA LYS A 44 -29.77 -5.71 -5.68
C LYS A 44 -30.44 -6.20 -4.41
N GLU A 45 -30.36 -7.50 -4.13
CA GLU A 45 -30.99 -8.13 -2.97
C GLU A 45 -29.98 -8.44 -1.85
N HIS A 46 -28.72 -8.69 -2.21
CA HIS A 46 -27.72 -9.24 -1.31
C HIS A 46 -26.60 -8.26 -0.91
N ALA A 47 -26.38 -7.18 -1.67
CA ALA A 47 -25.36 -6.18 -1.33
C ALA A 47 -25.90 -5.07 -0.43
N HIS A 48 -25.00 -4.37 0.25
CA HIS A 48 -25.34 -3.17 1.00
C HIS A 48 -25.95 -2.11 0.07
N LYS A 49 -26.95 -1.38 0.57
CA LYS A 49 -27.68 -0.32 -0.18
C LYS A 49 -26.80 0.78 -0.79
N ALA A 50 -25.56 0.92 -0.32
CA ALA A 50 -24.59 1.84 -0.91
C ALA A 50 -24.17 1.38 -2.32
N TYR A 51 -24.05 0.07 -2.55
CA TYR A 51 -23.53 -0.52 -3.77
C TYR A 51 -24.31 -0.11 -5.02
N LEU A 52 -25.61 -0.42 -5.07
CA LEU A 52 -26.43 -0.13 -6.25
C LEU A 52 -26.50 1.36 -6.59
N ARG A 53 -26.63 2.20 -5.56
CA ARG A 53 -26.63 3.66 -5.74
C ARG A 53 -25.24 4.15 -6.15
N GLY A 54 -24.21 3.45 -5.70
CA GLY A 54 -22.81 3.65 -6.02
C GLY A 54 -22.53 3.47 -7.50
N ILE A 55 -22.96 2.35 -8.10
CA ILE A 55 -22.76 2.03 -9.53
C ILE A 55 -23.08 3.24 -10.44
N GLU A 56 -24.27 3.81 -10.31
CA GLU A 56 -24.67 4.99 -11.08
C GLU A 56 -23.89 6.25 -10.66
N LYS A 57 -23.66 6.43 -9.36
CA LYS A 57 -23.00 7.61 -8.81
C LYS A 57 -21.50 7.66 -9.05
N THR A 58 -20.85 6.56 -9.35
CA THR A 58 -19.40 6.50 -9.57
C THR A 58 -19.04 6.28 -11.03
N GLY A 59 -20.01 6.43 -11.95
CA GLY A 59 -19.75 6.43 -13.39
C GLY A 59 -19.53 5.04 -13.97
N ILE A 60 -20.22 4.02 -13.45
CA ILE A 60 -20.06 2.63 -13.90
C ILE A 60 -21.25 2.25 -14.79
N PRO A 61 -21.06 2.19 -16.12
CA PRO A 61 -22.11 1.77 -17.02
C PRO A 61 -22.26 0.24 -17.06
N LEU A 62 -23.47 -0.23 -17.34
CA LEU A 62 -23.75 -1.68 -17.43
C LEU A 62 -23.41 -2.26 -18.81
N GLU A 63 -23.39 -1.42 -19.84
CA GLU A 63 -23.31 -1.83 -21.25
C GLU A 63 -21.94 -1.61 -21.91
N ARG A 64 -20.96 -1.13 -21.17
CA ARG A 64 -19.60 -0.92 -21.68
C ARG A 64 -18.61 -0.86 -20.53
N ILE A 65 -17.35 -1.16 -20.80
CA ILE A 65 -16.26 -0.93 -19.86
C ILE A 65 -16.23 0.58 -19.50
N PRO A 66 -16.10 0.95 -18.22
CA PRO A 66 -16.11 2.35 -17.78
C PRO A 66 -14.90 3.11 -18.31
N SER A 67 -15.11 4.40 -18.61
CA SER A 67 -14.01 5.34 -18.75
C SER A 67 -13.59 5.79 -17.35
N VAL A 68 -12.32 5.60 -16.99
CA VAL A 68 -11.82 5.99 -15.67
C VAL A 68 -11.81 7.50 -15.51
N ASP A 69 -11.66 8.27 -16.59
CA ASP A 69 -11.84 9.72 -16.54
C ASP A 69 -13.30 10.13 -16.24
N GLU A 70 -14.29 9.42 -16.79
CA GLU A 70 -15.70 9.62 -16.39
C GLU A 70 -15.91 9.26 -14.92
N MET A 71 -15.32 8.15 -14.45
CA MET A 71 -15.38 7.77 -13.02
C MET A 71 -14.74 8.81 -12.12
N ASP A 72 -13.56 9.32 -12.47
CA ASP A 72 -12.83 10.36 -11.75
C ASP A 72 -13.68 11.63 -11.59
N GLU A 73 -14.31 12.10 -12.66
CA GLU A 73 -15.24 13.23 -12.60
C GLU A 73 -16.44 12.97 -11.69
N LYS A 74 -16.99 11.74 -11.72
CA LYS A 74 -18.15 11.36 -10.91
C LYS A 74 -17.80 11.16 -9.43
N LEU A 75 -16.58 10.75 -9.12
CA LEU A 75 -16.06 10.56 -7.77
C LEU A 75 -15.74 11.89 -7.07
N ASP A 76 -15.43 12.96 -7.83
CA ASP A 76 -15.06 14.28 -7.26
C ASP A 76 -16.14 14.83 -6.32
N ARG A 77 -17.42 14.52 -6.58
CA ARG A 77 -18.55 14.93 -5.71
C ARG A 77 -18.52 14.28 -4.31
N PHE A 78 -17.77 13.20 -4.14
CA PHE A 78 -17.52 12.52 -2.86
C PHE A 78 -16.16 12.89 -2.27
N GLY A 79 -15.42 13.81 -2.91
CA GLY A 79 -14.05 14.16 -2.53
C GLY A 79 -13.03 13.08 -2.88
N TRP A 80 -13.38 12.17 -3.80
CA TRP A 80 -12.52 11.10 -4.29
C TRP A 80 -12.18 11.31 -5.77
N GLY A 81 -11.13 10.65 -6.24
CA GLY A 81 -10.76 10.55 -7.65
C GLY A 81 -10.45 9.12 -8.04
N ALA A 82 -10.16 8.90 -9.32
CA ALA A 82 -9.69 7.62 -9.81
C ALA A 82 -8.53 7.81 -10.79
N ALA A 83 -7.52 6.96 -10.68
CA ALA A 83 -6.38 6.93 -11.58
C ALA A 83 -6.12 5.51 -12.06
N THR A 84 -5.73 5.39 -13.31
CA THR A 84 -5.44 4.12 -13.96
C THR A 84 -4.04 3.62 -13.65
N VAL A 85 -3.91 2.33 -13.38
CA VAL A 85 -2.63 1.66 -13.13
C VAL A 85 -2.52 0.39 -13.96
N LYS A 86 -1.29 -0.11 -14.15
CA LYS A 86 -1.03 -1.37 -14.84
C LYS A 86 -0.75 -2.47 -13.81
N GLY A 87 -1.66 -3.44 -13.71
CA GLY A 87 -1.56 -4.56 -12.78
C GLY A 87 -1.19 -4.13 -11.36
N PHE A 88 -0.25 -4.86 -10.76
CA PHE A 88 0.26 -4.59 -9.42
C PHE A 88 1.25 -3.41 -9.40
N ILE A 89 0.91 -2.37 -8.64
CA ILE A 89 1.82 -1.27 -8.30
C ILE A 89 2.42 -1.46 -6.90
N PRO A 90 3.60 -0.89 -6.58
CA PRO A 90 4.20 -1.06 -5.26
C PRO A 90 3.20 -0.75 -4.12
N PRO A 91 3.15 -1.56 -3.04
CA PRO A 91 2.14 -1.40 -2.00
C PRO A 91 2.15 -0.01 -1.36
N ALA A 92 3.33 0.57 -1.15
CA ALA A 92 3.47 1.93 -0.62
C ALA A 92 2.80 2.98 -1.52
N THR A 93 2.92 2.83 -2.85
CA THR A 93 2.28 3.68 -3.86
C THR A 93 0.76 3.52 -3.81
N PHE A 94 0.26 2.29 -3.79
CA PHE A 94 -1.19 2.01 -3.71
C PHE A 94 -1.81 2.63 -2.43
N MET A 95 -1.17 2.42 -1.28
CA MET A 95 -1.63 2.99 -0.01
C MET A 95 -1.56 4.52 0.02
N GLU A 96 -0.57 5.13 -0.65
CA GLU A 96 -0.51 6.59 -0.78
C GLU A 96 -1.60 7.15 -1.70
N LEU A 97 -1.97 6.46 -2.78
CA LEU A 97 -3.11 6.86 -3.61
C LEU A 97 -4.41 6.84 -2.79
N LEU A 98 -4.64 5.77 -2.03
CA LEU A 98 -5.82 5.66 -1.15
C LEU A 98 -5.85 6.73 -0.06
N SER A 99 -4.71 7.03 0.58
CA SER A 99 -4.62 8.09 1.60
C SER A 99 -4.93 9.48 1.04
N ARG A 100 -4.76 9.67 -0.27
CA ARG A 100 -5.09 10.88 -1.02
C ARG A 100 -6.48 10.83 -1.66
N ARG A 101 -7.31 9.85 -1.30
CA ARG A 101 -8.66 9.63 -1.84
C ARG A 101 -8.66 9.40 -3.36
N VAL A 102 -7.62 8.76 -3.89
CA VAL A 102 -7.56 8.33 -5.29
C VAL A 102 -7.62 6.82 -5.35
N LEU A 103 -8.65 6.29 -6.00
CA LEU A 103 -8.75 4.86 -6.27
C LEU A 103 -7.84 4.49 -7.45
N ALA A 104 -6.93 3.54 -7.26
CA ALA A 104 -6.14 2.95 -8.32
C ALA A 104 -7.00 1.91 -9.05
N ILE A 105 -7.17 2.06 -10.36
CA ILE A 105 -7.98 1.15 -11.18
C ILE A 105 -7.07 0.47 -12.20
N ALA A 106 -6.96 -0.86 -12.12
CA ALA A 106 -6.27 -1.64 -13.14
C ALA A 106 -6.96 -1.46 -14.49
N VAL A 107 -6.20 -1.17 -15.54
CA VAL A 107 -6.74 -0.93 -16.89
C VAL A 107 -7.08 -2.22 -17.64
N ASP A 108 -6.49 -3.35 -17.25
CA ASP A 108 -6.68 -4.59 -17.98
C ASP A 108 -8.07 -5.19 -17.72
N MET A 109 -8.56 -5.96 -18.69
CA MET A 109 -9.82 -6.67 -18.61
C MET A 109 -9.54 -8.17 -18.60
N ARG A 110 -10.13 -8.91 -17.65
CA ARG A 110 -10.07 -10.38 -17.65
C ARG A 110 -10.66 -10.98 -18.92
N THR A 111 -10.20 -12.16 -19.31
CA THR A 111 -10.69 -12.87 -20.50
C THR A 111 -12.04 -13.55 -20.27
N ALA A 112 -12.65 -14.07 -21.33
CA ALA A 112 -13.93 -14.79 -21.26
C ALA A 112 -13.83 -16.11 -20.47
N GLU A 113 -12.66 -16.73 -20.45
CA GLU A 113 -12.37 -17.97 -19.70
C GLU A 113 -12.35 -17.73 -18.18
N HIS A 114 -12.00 -16.51 -17.77
CA HIS A 114 -11.86 -16.10 -16.37
C HIS A 114 -13.03 -15.23 -15.86
N ILE A 115 -14.20 -15.29 -16.50
CA ILE A 115 -15.39 -14.49 -16.12
C ILE A 115 -15.75 -14.64 -14.64
N VAL A 116 -15.69 -15.86 -14.11
CA VAL A 116 -16.14 -16.16 -12.74
C VAL A 116 -15.13 -15.70 -11.69
N TYR A 117 -13.83 -15.72 -12.02
CA TYR A 117 -12.74 -15.39 -11.12
C TYR A 117 -11.46 -15.11 -11.92
N THR A 118 -10.71 -14.08 -11.52
CA THR A 118 -9.35 -13.81 -12.01
C THR A 118 -8.38 -13.69 -10.83
N PRO A 119 -7.16 -14.26 -10.92
CA PRO A 119 -6.11 -14.09 -9.92
C PRO A 119 -5.47 -12.69 -9.92
N ALA A 120 -5.71 -11.87 -10.94
CA ALA A 120 -5.12 -10.55 -11.10
C ALA A 120 -6.15 -9.43 -10.88
N PRO A 121 -5.76 -8.27 -10.32
CA PRO A 121 -6.63 -7.11 -10.27
C PRO A 121 -6.90 -6.61 -11.69
N ASP A 122 -8.17 -6.45 -12.03
CA ASP A 122 -8.64 -5.99 -13.34
C ASP A 122 -9.68 -4.87 -13.18
N ILE A 123 -10.09 -4.26 -14.29
CA ILE A 123 -11.03 -3.15 -14.26
C ILE A 123 -12.39 -3.53 -13.66
N VAL A 124 -12.81 -4.79 -13.75
CA VAL A 124 -14.05 -5.27 -13.11
C VAL A 124 -13.92 -5.24 -11.60
N HIS A 125 -12.84 -5.79 -11.04
CA HIS A 125 -12.62 -5.81 -9.60
C HIS A 125 -12.56 -4.40 -9.02
N GLU A 126 -11.75 -3.53 -9.61
CA GLU A 126 -11.53 -2.18 -9.09
C GLU A 126 -12.74 -1.27 -9.32
N ALA A 127 -13.29 -1.27 -10.54
CA ALA A 127 -14.40 -0.37 -10.86
C ALA A 127 -15.73 -0.90 -10.30
N ALA A 128 -16.09 -2.15 -10.53
CA ALA A 128 -17.39 -2.69 -10.11
C ALA A 128 -17.39 -3.24 -8.67
N GLY A 129 -16.22 -3.57 -8.10
CA GLY A 129 -16.09 -4.00 -6.71
C GLY A 129 -15.89 -2.84 -5.73
N HIS A 130 -14.76 -2.12 -5.85
CA HIS A 130 -14.37 -1.08 -4.89
C HIS A 130 -15.12 0.24 -5.03
N ALA A 131 -15.18 0.80 -6.25
CA ALA A 131 -15.66 2.17 -6.43
C ALA A 131 -17.10 2.44 -5.94
N PRO A 132 -18.10 1.53 -6.08
CA PRO A 132 -19.48 1.85 -5.72
C PRO A 132 -19.68 2.19 -4.24
N ILE A 133 -18.96 1.52 -3.34
CA ILE A 133 -19.15 1.71 -1.89
C ILE A 133 -18.57 3.06 -1.42
N ILE A 134 -17.63 3.67 -2.17
CA ILE A 134 -17.05 5.00 -1.88
C ILE A 134 -18.12 6.10 -1.84
N ALA A 135 -19.27 5.90 -2.47
CA ALA A 135 -20.40 6.83 -2.36
C ALA A 135 -20.99 6.93 -0.93
N ASP A 136 -20.63 6.02 -0.02
CA ASP A 136 -20.95 6.09 1.41
C ASP A 136 -19.82 6.82 2.18
N PRO A 137 -20.11 7.94 2.87
CA PRO A 137 -19.07 8.77 3.47
C PRO A 137 -18.32 8.08 4.61
N ASP A 138 -18.99 7.23 5.40
CA ASP A 138 -18.33 6.53 6.51
C ASP A 138 -17.31 5.50 5.97
N TYR A 139 -17.65 4.82 4.86
CA TYR A 139 -16.73 3.90 4.20
C TYR A 139 -15.59 4.63 3.49
N ALA A 140 -15.89 5.72 2.80
CA ALA A 140 -14.89 6.57 2.15
C ALA A 140 -13.85 7.08 3.16
N ASP A 141 -14.30 7.57 4.32
CA ASP A 141 -13.38 8.02 5.36
C ASP A 141 -12.59 6.84 5.96
N TYR A 142 -13.21 5.67 6.15
CA TYR A 142 -12.49 4.45 6.56
C TYR A 142 -11.36 4.09 5.58
N LEU A 143 -11.64 4.06 4.28
CA LEU A 143 -10.67 3.65 3.26
C LEU A 143 -9.48 4.63 3.16
N CYS A 144 -9.76 5.94 3.25
CA CYS A 144 -8.74 6.98 3.30
C CYS A 144 -7.83 6.81 4.52
N ASN A 145 -8.43 6.66 5.72
CA ASN A 145 -7.69 6.45 6.97
C ASN A 145 -6.89 5.14 6.95
N TYR A 146 -7.43 4.09 6.31
CA TYR A 146 -6.71 2.83 6.13
C TYR A 146 -5.46 3.01 5.26
N GLY A 147 -5.56 3.75 4.16
CA GLY A 147 -4.41 4.12 3.32
C GLY A 147 -3.35 4.91 4.09
N GLU A 148 -3.76 5.94 4.84
CA GLU A 148 -2.85 6.75 5.68
C GLU A 148 -2.10 5.91 6.71
N LEU A 149 -2.80 4.96 7.35
CA LEU A 149 -2.23 4.09 8.36
C LEU A 149 -1.29 3.06 7.75
N SER A 150 -1.70 2.43 6.65
CA SER A 150 -0.94 1.38 5.95
C SER A 150 0.34 1.93 5.34
N HIS A 151 0.32 3.17 4.85
CA HIS A 151 1.53 3.85 4.37
C HIS A 151 2.59 4.04 5.46
N LYS A 152 2.19 4.10 6.74
CA LYS A 152 3.10 4.23 7.90
C LYS A 152 3.46 2.89 8.56
N ALA A 153 2.85 1.80 8.13
CA ALA A 153 3.03 0.51 8.77
C ALA A 153 4.42 -0.07 8.51
N ILE A 154 5.03 -0.65 9.53
CA ILE A 154 6.29 -1.38 9.36
C ILE A 154 6.00 -2.70 8.64
N ALA A 155 6.55 -2.84 7.43
CA ALA A 155 6.59 -4.08 6.67
C ALA A 155 7.95 -4.78 6.88
N SER A 156 7.94 -6.10 7.00
CA SER A 156 9.17 -6.90 7.09
C SER A 156 9.75 -7.18 5.70
N LYS A 157 11.02 -7.57 5.67
CA LYS A 157 11.69 -8.01 4.44
C LYS A 157 10.94 -9.19 3.81
N GLN A 158 10.45 -10.12 4.62
CA GLN A 158 9.67 -11.28 4.17
C GLN A 158 8.32 -10.86 3.58
N ASP A 159 7.69 -9.79 4.07
CA ASP A 159 6.46 -9.27 3.45
C ASP A 159 6.74 -8.75 2.04
N MET A 160 7.86 -8.04 1.85
CA MET A 160 8.27 -7.51 0.54
C MET A 160 8.61 -8.64 -0.43
N GLU A 161 9.34 -9.67 0.02
CA GLU A 161 9.66 -10.86 -0.77
C GLU A 161 8.40 -11.63 -1.17
N LEU A 162 7.45 -11.83 -0.24
CA LEU A 162 6.18 -12.48 -0.55
C LEU A 162 5.38 -11.70 -1.58
N TYR A 163 5.31 -10.37 -1.43
CA TYR A 163 4.63 -9.50 -2.39
C TYR A 163 5.22 -9.62 -3.81
N ASP A 164 6.55 -9.58 -3.93
CA ASP A 164 7.22 -9.69 -5.23
C ASP A 164 6.93 -11.02 -5.92
N VAL A 165 6.85 -12.11 -5.14
CA VAL A 165 6.50 -13.43 -5.68
C VAL A 165 5.02 -13.51 -6.08
N ILE A 166 4.10 -12.94 -5.29
CA ILE A 166 2.67 -12.87 -5.65
C ILE A 166 2.50 -12.09 -6.96
N ARG A 167 3.17 -10.95 -7.09
CA ARG A 167 3.15 -10.15 -8.30
C ARG A 167 3.64 -10.96 -9.50
N LYS A 168 4.82 -11.57 -9.40
CA LYS A 168 5.40 -12.40 -10.47
C LYS A 168 4.47 -13.57 -10.83
N MET A 169 3.85 -14.21 -9.85
CA MET A 169 2.90 -15.30 -10.07
C MET A 169 1.67 -14.82 -10.84
N SER A 170 1.12 -13.65 -10.49
CA SER A 170 0.00 -13.07 -11.21
C SER A 170 0.35 -12.70 -12.64
N ASP A 171 1.50 -12.05 -12.86
CA ASP A 171 1.97 -11.67 -14.19
C ASP A 171 2.11 -12.91 -15.10
N LEU A 172 2.68 -14.01 -14.58
CA LEU A 172 2.84 -15.27 -15.32
C LEU A 172 1.51 -15.99 -15.61
N LYS A 173 0.55 -15.96 -14.68
CA LYS A 173 -0.75 -16.63 -14.87
C LYS A 173 -1.64 -15.96 -15.91
N GLU A 174 -1.45 -14.67 -16.14
CA GLU A 174 -2.23 -13.90 -17.13
C GLU A 174 -1.47 -13.69 -18.46
N ASP A 175 -0.18 -14.02 -18.55
CA ASP A 175 0.55 -13.98 -19.82
C ASP A 175 0.31 -15.27 -20.63
N PRO A 176 -0.38 -15.20 -21.79
CA PRO A 176 -0.67 -16.37 -22.62
C PRO A 176 0.58 -17.06 -23.19
N ASN A 177 1.76 -16.40 -23.13
CA ASN A 177 3.03 -16.98 -23.55
C ASN A 177 3.78 -17.70 -22.42
N SER A 178 3.30 -17.63 -21.17
CA SER A 178 3.94 -18.31 -20.04
C SER A 178 3.82 -19.82 -20.16
N THR A 179 4.90 -20.52 -19.82
CA THR A 179 4.94 -21.98 -19.82
C THR A 179 4.42 -22.55 -18.49
N GLN A 180 3.91 -23.78 -18.53
CA GLN A 180 3.46 -24.49 -17.33
C GLN A 180 4.59 -24.65 -16.30
N ASP A 181 5.82 -24.89 -16.74
CA ASP A 181 7.00 -25.02 -15.87
C ASP A 181 7.30 -23.71 -15.12
N GLU A 182 7.11 -22.54 -15.76
CA GLU A 182 7.28 -21.23 -15.13
C GLU A 182 6.23 -20.99 -14.04
N ILE A 183 4.98 -21.37 -14.31
CA ILE A 183 3.86 -21.27 -13.35
C ILE A 183 4.13 -22.17 -12.14
N GLU A 184 4.54 -23.43 -12.36
CA GLU A 184 4.83 -24.37 -11.26
C GLU A 184 6.02 -23.90 -10.40
N GLN A 185 7.04 -23.34 -11.03
CA GLN A 185 8.22 -22.82 -10.33
C GLN A 185 7.87 -21.60 -9.46
N VAL A 186 7.09 -20.65 -9.95
CA VAL A 186 6.70 -19.47 -9.15
C VAL A 186 5.72 -19.84 -8.04
N GLU A 187 4.85 -20.84 -8.23
CA GLU A 187 4.00 -21.35 -7.15
C GLU A 187 4.80 -22.03 -6.02
N LYS A 188 5.92 -22.66 -6.37
CA LYS A 188 6.85 -23.21 -5.38
C LYS A 188 7.56 -22.09 -4.61
N GLU A 189 8.06 -21.06 -5.32
CA GLU A 189 8.65 -19.86 -4.71
C GLU A 189 7.65 -19.21 -3.73
N PHE A 190 6.38 -19.11 -4.10
CA PHE A 190 5.32 -18.56 -3.24
C PHE A 190 5.17 -19.35 -1.94
N LYS A 191 5.09 -20.69 -2.03
CA LYS A 191 4.98 -21.57 -0.85
C LYS A 191 6.20 -21.48 0.06
N GLU A 192 7.39 -21.26 -0.49
CA GLU A 192 8.62 -21.08 0.27
C GLU A 192 8.66 -19.71 0.97
N ALA A 193 8.32 -18.64 0.26
CA ALA A 193 8.22 -17.28 0.82
C ALA A 193 7.19 -17.19 1.96
N ALA A 194 5.99 -17.77 1.76
CA ALA A 194 4.95 -17.80 2.78
C ALA A 194 5.38 -18.55 4.05
N LYS A 195 6.16 -19.64 3.92
CA LYS A 195 6.70 -20.39 5.06
C LYS A 195 7.84 -19.68 5.78
N ALA A 196 8.53 -18.76 5.11
CA ALA A 196 9.63 -17.99 5.69
C ALA A 196 9.17 -16.89 6.67
N ILE A 197 7.87 -16.58 6.71
CA ILE A 197 7.31 -15.56 7.61
C ILE A 197 7.32 -16.09 9.05
N VAL A 198 8.23 -15.55 9.87
CA VAL A 198 8.36 -15.88 11.30
C VAL A 198 7.66 -14.85 12.19
N TRP A 199 7.56 -13.60 11.73
CA TRP A 199 6.97 -12.49 12.48
C TRP A 199 5.85 -11.85 11.65
N VAL A 200 4.68 -11.65 12.26
CA VAL A 200 3.57 -10.94 11.62
C VAL A 200 3.75 -9.44 11.87
N SER A 201 4.20 -8.74 10.83
CA SER A 201 4.45 -7.30 10.84
C SER A 201 3.17 -6.48 11.00
N GLU A 202 3.31 -5.16 11.16
CA GLU A 202 2.16 -4.25 11.18
C GLU A 202 1.47 -4.18 9.82
N ALA A 203 2.25 -4.17 8.74
CA ALA A 203 1.73 -4.22 7.38
C ALA A 203 0.93 -5.51 7.12
N ALA A 204 1.43 -6.67 7.54
CA ALA A 204 0.72 -7.95 7.40
C ALA A 204 -0.60 -7.99 8.20
N LYS A 205 -0.63 -7.37 9.39
CA LYS A 205 -1.86 -7.24 10.19
C LYS A 205 -2.90 -6.35 9.51
N LEU A 206 -2.47 -5.24 8.89
CA LEU A 206 -3.34 -4.38 8.11
C LEU A 206 -3.84 -5.07 6.84
N ALA A 207 -2.99 -5.82 6.15
CA ALA A 207 -3.40 -6.61 4.99
C ALA A 207 -4.52 -7.61 5.36
N ARG A 208 -4.41 -8.30 6.50
CA ARG A 208 -5.50 -9.15 7.04
C ARG A 208 -6.76 -8.34 7.36
N MET A 209 -6.61 -7.16 7.96
CA MET A 209 -7.76 -6.29 8.21
C MET A 209 -8.46 -5.91 6.90
N ASN A 210 -7.72 -5.48 5.87
CA ASN A 210 -8.28 -5.15 4.55
C ASN A 210 -8.98 -6.35 3.91
N TRP A 211 -8.35 -7.52 4.00
CA TRP A 211 -8.93 -8.77 3.50
C TRP A 211 -10.31 -9.03 4.11
N TRP A 212 -10.43 -8.95 5.43
CA TRP A 212 -11.69 -9.19 6.13
C TRP A 212 -12.67 -8.01 6.13
N THR A 213 -12.31 -6.91 5.46
CA THR A 213 -13.12 -5.69 5.37
C THR A 213 -13.38 -5.29 3.92
N SER A 214 -12.49 -4.50 3.32
CA SER A 214 -12.64 -3.98 1.96
C SER A 214 -12.74 -5.06 0.89
N GLU A 215 -12.12 -6.24 1.08
CA GLU A 215 -12.13 -7.33 0.09
C GLU A 215 -13.28 -8.33 0.32
N TYR A 216 -13.37 -8.89 1.52
CA TYR A 216 -14.28 -9.98 1.90
C TYR A 216 -15.12 -9.63 3.14
N GLY A 217 -15.53 -8.37 3.24
CA GLY A 217 -16.36 -7.88 4.34
C GLY A 217 -17.86 -8.03 4.11
N LEU A 218 -18.57 -8.28 5.21
CA LEU A 218 -20.03 -8.28 5.31
C LEU A 218 -20.51 -7.18 6.26
N VAL A 219 -21.72 -6.65 6.05
CA VAL A 219 -22.32 -5.59 6.89
C VAL A 219 -23.76 -5.90 7.27
N GLY A 220 -24.16 -5.59 8.49
CA GLY A 220 -25.52 -5.80 9.01
C GLY A 220 -25.54 -6.73 10.23
N SER A 221 -26.58 -7.56 10.33
CA SER A 221 -26.69 -8.56 11.40
C SER A 221 -25.94 -9.85 11.00
N LEU A 222 -25.61 -10.68 11.99
CA LEU A 222 -24.99 -12.00 11.72
C LEU A 222 -25.95 -12.97 11.01
N ASP A 223 -27.25 -12.81 11.23
CA ASP A 223 -28.29 -13.70 10.70
C ASP A 223 -28.72 -13.31 9.26
N ASP A 224 -28.63 -12.03 8.90
CA ASP A 224 -28.92 -11.52 7.54
C ASP A 224 -27.88 -10.45 7.14
N PRO A 225 -26.61 -10.85 6.95
CA PRO A 225 -25.58 -9.93 6.50
C PRO A 225 -25.75 -9.57 5.02
N LYS A 226 -25.26 -8.38 4.64
CA LYS A 226 -25.16 -7.92 3.25
C LYS A 226 -23.71 -7.79 2.83
N ILE A 227 -23.46 -7.94 1.53
CA ILE A 227 -22.13 -7.90 0.93
C ILE A 227 -21.69 -6.45 0.72
N TYR A 228 -20.44 -6.12 1.08
CA TYR A 228 -19.80 -4.86 0.67
C TYR A 228 -18.34 -5.01 0.23
N GLY A 229 -17.68 -6.13 0.55
CA GLY A 229 -16.30 -6.38 0.13
C GLY A 229 -16.17 -6.52 -1.39
N ALA A 230 -15.16 -5.89 -1.98
CA ALA A 230 -14.93 -5.82 -3.41
C ALA A 230 -14.64 -7.18 -4.07
N GLY A 231 -13.89 -8.05 -3.41
CA GLY A 231 -13.64 -9.43 -3.85
C GLY A 231 -14.96 -10.19 -4.06
N LEU A 232 -15.87 -10.07 -3.09
CA LEU A 232 -17.22 -10.63 -3.22
C LEU A 232 -18.01 -9.91 -4.33
N LEU A 233 -18.05 -8.58 -4.34
CA LEU A 233 -18.81 -7.78 -5.32
C LEU A 233 -18.33 -7.94 -6.78
N SER A 234 -17.15 -8.53 -7.00
CA SER A 234 -16.57 -8.79 -8.32
C SER A 234 -16.50 -10.28 -8.69
N SER A 235 -17.00 -11.16 -7.82
CA SER A 235 -17.09 -12.62 -8.02
C SER A 235 -18.49 -13.12 -7.68
N VAL A 236 -19.31 -13.39 -8.71
CA VAL A 236 -20.71 -13.84 -8.51
C VAL A 236 -20.76 -15.22 -7.83
N GLY A 237 -19.84 -16.12 -8.20
CA GLY A 237 -19.77 -17.47 -7.63
C GLY A 237 -19.54 -17.43 -6.12
N GLU A 238 -18.48 -16.74 -5.69
CA GLU A 238 -18.17 -16.65 -4.25
C GLU A 238 -19.21 -15.84 -3.48
N SER A 239 -19.77 -14.80 -4.08
CA SER A 239 -20.85 -13.99 -3.49
C SER A 239 -22.09 -14.78 -3.10
N HIS A 240 -22.44 -15.81 -3.89
CA HIS A 240 -23.57 -16.66 -3.56
C HIS A 240 -23.26 -17.53 -2.34
N ASP A 241 -22.09 -18.18 -2.36
CA ASP A 241 -21.72 -19.17 -1.34
C ASP A 241 -21.36 -18.53 -0.01
N CYS A 242 -20.87 -17.28 -0.01
CA CYS A 242 -20.44 -16.57 1.18
C CYS A 242 -21.57 -16.33 2.20
N LEU A 243 -22.81 -16.21 1.75
CA LEU A 243 -23.99 -16.02 2.59
C LEU A 243 -24.54 -17.35 3.14
N GLY A 244 -24.13 -18.48 2.58
CA GLY A 244 -24.55 -19.81 3.00
C GLY A 244 -24.10 -20.20 4.42
N PRO A 245 -24.70 -21.23 5.03
CA PRO A 245 -24.39 -21.64 6.41
C PRO A 245 -22.99 -22.28 6.59
N THR A 246 -22.33 -22.62 5.49
CA THR A 246 -20.98 -23.24 5.47
C THR A 246 -19.88 -22.26 5.85
N VAL A 247 -20.05 -20.98 5.50
CA VAL A 247 -19.10 -19.91 5.83
C VAL A 247 -19.44 -19.34 7.20
N LYS A 248 -18.48 -19.33 8.13
CA LYS A 248 -18.71 -18.83 9.49
C LYS A 248 -18.78 -17.29 9.51
N LYS A 249 -19.81 -16.74 10.15
CA LYS A 249 -19.97 -15.28 10.34
C LYS A 249 -19.44 -14.89 11.71
N ILE A 250 -18.50 -13.95 11.75
CA ILE A 250 -17.83 -13.48 12.97
C ILE A 250 -18.11 -11.97 13.13
N PRO A 251 -18.50 -11.47 14.31
CA PRO A 251 -18.62 -10.02 14.54
C PRO A 251 -17.30 -9.30 14.28
N MET A 252 -17.36 -8.13 13.65
CA MET A 252 -16.18 -7.30 13.42
C MET A 252 -15.55 -6.84 14.74
N SER A 253 -14.25 -7.09 14.89
CA SER A 253 -13.39 -6.62 15.98
C SER A 253 -11.94 -6.55 15.50
N ILE A 254 -11.06 -5.97 16.32
CA ILE A 254 -9.61 -5.97 16.08
C ILE A 254 -9.02 -7.39 15.91
N ASP A 255 -9.71 -8.43 16.38
CA ASP A 255 -9.24 -9.81 16.28
C ASP A 255 -9.05 -10.26 14.83
N CYS A 256 -9.67 -9.60 13.84
CA CYS A 256 -9.52 -9.93 12.42
C CYS A 256 -8.04 -9.95 11.98
N ILE A 257 -7.17 -9.14 12.59
CA ILE A 257 -5.73 -9.11 12.28
C ILE A 257 -5.00 -10.42 12.65
N ASN A 258 -5.62 -11.27 13.47
CA ASN A 258 -5.08 -12.57 13.85
C ASN A 258 -5.51 -13.71 12.92
N TYR A 259 -6.39 -13.44 11.96
CA TYR A 259 -6.86 -14.42 10.98
C TYR A 259 -6.09 -14.26 9.67
N GLY A 260 -5.22 -15.22 9.37
CA GLY A 260 -4.62 -15.35 8.03
C GLY A 260 -5.66 -15.82 7.01
N TYR A 261 -5.37 -15.64 5.73
CA TYR A 261 -6.24 -16.00 4.61
C TYR A 261 -5.44 -16.72 3.52
N ASP A 262 -6.17 -17.45 2.69
CA ASP A 262 -5.67 -18.04 1.44
C ASP A 262 -6.42 -17.38 0.28
N VAL A 263 -5.67 -16.85 -0.68
CA VAL A 263 -6.23 -16.17 -1.85
C VAL A 263 -6.68 -17.16 -2.92
N THR A 264 -6.30 -18.44 -2.83
CA THR A 264 -6.60 -19.45 -3.86
C THR A 264 -7.78 -20.36 -3.50
N GLU A 265 -8.35 -20.19 -2.31
CA GLU A 265 -9.41 -21.06 -1.78
C GLU A 265 -10.62 -20.25 -1.31
N PRO A 266 -11.84 -20.80 -1.36
CA PRO A 266 -13.02 -20.14 -0.81
C PRO A 266 -12.87 -19.81 0.69
N GLN A 267 -13.35 -18.63 1.08
CA GLN A 267 -13.13 -18.11 2.43
C GLN A 267 -13.95 -18.89 3.49
N PRO A 268 -13.30 -19.53 4.48
CA PRO A 268 -14.00 -20.37 5.46
C PRO A 268 -14.78 -19.57 6.52
N GLN A 269 -14.41 -18.30 6.70
CA GLN A 269 -15.09 -17.35 7.58
C GLN A 269 -15.10 -15.96 6.97
N LEU A 270 -16.05 -15.14 7.40
CA LEU A 270 -16.13 -13.72 7.06
C LEU A 270 -16.52 -12.89 8.29
N PHE A 271 -16.03 -11.65 8.32
CA PHE A 271 -16.35 -10.72 9.38
C PHE A 271 -17.54 -9.83 9.00
N VAL A 272 -18.45 -9.64 9.95
CA VAL A 272 -19.67 -8.86 9.79
C VAL A 272 -19.58 -7.60 10.65
N THR A 273 -19.51 -6.45 10.01
CA THR A 273 -19.56 -5.14 10.67
C THR A 273 -21.00 -4.67 10.85
N GLY A 274 -21.31 -4.00 11.97
CA GLY A 274 -22.66 -3.45 12.17
C GLY A 274 -22.97 -2.29 11.21
N ASP A 275 -21.98 -1.42 11.03
CA ASP A 275 -21.95 -0.31 10.07
C ASP A 275 -20.49 0.02 9.70
N PHE A 276 -20.28 0.99 8.82
CA PHE A 276 -18.92 1.38 8.40
C PHE A 276 -18.15 2.18 9.47
N LYS A 277 -18.82 2.80 10.45
CA LYS A 277 -18.13 3.49 11.55
C LYS A 277 -17.41 2.52 12.47
N VAL A 278 -17.96 1.32 12.64
CA VAL A 278 -17.27 0.23 13.36
C VAL A 278 -15.92 -0.09 12.70
N LEU A 279 -15.81 -0.06 11.37
CA LEU A 279 -14.52 -0.27 10.68
C LEU A 279 -13.50 0.79 11.07
N SER A 280 -13.88 2.07 11.07
CA SER A 280 -13.01 3.16 11.51
C SER A 280 -12.61 3.04 12.98
N ASN A 281 -13.52 2.58 13.84
CA ASN A 281 -13.23 2.36 15.26
C ASN A 281 -12.21 1.24 15.47
N VAL A 282 -12.36 0.11 14.77
CA VAL A 282 -11.42 -1.03 14.83
C VAL A 282 -10.05 -0.64 14.27
N LEU A 283 -10.02 0.08 13.15
CA LEU A 283 -8.79 0.62 12.59
C LEU A 283 -8.07 1.56 13.58
N LYS A 284 -8.83 2.45 14.21
CA LYS A 284 -8.31 3.36 15.24
C LYS A 284 -7.77 2.59 16.45
N GLU A 285 -8.48 1.58 16.93
CA GLU A 285 -8.03 0.73 18.04
C GLU A 285 -6.68 0.08 17.72
N PHE A 286 -6.53 -0.49 16.52
CA PHE A 286 -5.26 -1.06 16.07
C PHE A 286 -4.17 0.00 15.96
N SER A 287 -4.51 1.18 15.45
CA SER A 287 -3.56 2.29 15.27
C SER A 287 -2.86 2.71 16.57
N GLU A 288 -3.56 2.64 17.72
CA GLU A 288 -2.98 2.97 19.04
C GLU A 288 -1.88 1.99 19.47
N THR A 289 -1.81 0.81 18.84
CA THR A 289 -0.80 -0.22 19.11
C THR A 289 0.41 -0.17 18.18
N MET A 290 0.33 0.66 17.13
CA MET A 290 1.34 0.73 16.08
C MET A 290 2.55 1.57 16.49
N ALA A 291 3.71 1.21 15.95
CA ALA A 291 5.00 1.82 16.26
C ALA A 291 5.02 3.34 16.00
N TYR A 292 4.26 3.82 15.02
CA TYR A 292 4.23 5.25 14.68
C TYR A 292 3.51 6.10 15.75
N LYS A 293 2.65 5.49 16.59
CA LYS A 293 2.05 6.14 17.76
C LYS A 293 2.81 5.87 19.04
N THR A 294 3.30 4.64 19.22
CA THR A 294 3.93 4.24 20.49
C THR A 294 5.39 4.67 20.59
N GLY A 295 6.11 4.73 19.47
CA GLY A 295 7.55 5.00 19.43
C GLY A 295 8.35 4.08 20.36
N GLY A 296 9.39 4.65 20.96
CA GLY A 296 10.18 4.03 22.03
C GLY A 296 10.90 2.73 21.63
N ILE A 297 11.32 1.96 22.63
CA ILE A 297 12.05 0.70 22.45
C ILE A 297 11.19 -0.30 21.66
N GLN A 298 9.90 -0.42 21.96
CA GLN A 298 9.02 -1.37 21.28
C GLN A 298 8.89 -1.08 19.78
N GLY A 299 8.76 0.20 19.38
CA GLY A 299 8.73 0.59 17.98
C GLY A 299 10.06 0.31 17.27
N LEU A 300 11.19 0.58 17.93
CA LEU A 300 12.51 0.29 17.39
C LEU A 300 12.78 -1.21 17.25
N GLU A 301 12.34 -2.06 18.19
CA GLU A 301 12.47 -3.52 18.06
C GLU A 301 11.67 -4.06 16.88
N LYS A 302 10.47 -3.51 16.62
CA LYS A 302 9.70 -3.83 15.40
C LYS A 302 10.49 -3.42 14.15
N ALA A 303 11.06 -2.22 14.12
CA ALA A 303 11.86 -1.74 12.99
C ALA A 303 13.13 -2.59 12.75
N LYS A 304 13.82 -2.97 13.82
CA LYS A 304 14.99 -3.85 13.76
C LYS A 304 14.63 -5.25 13.25
N THR A 305 13.53 -5.82 13.74
CA THR A 305 13.02 -7.13 13.31
C THR A 305 12.57 -7.11 11.84
N ALA A 306 12.10 -5.96 11.35
CA ALA A 306 11.60 -5.83 10.00
C ALA A 306 12.69 -5.92 8.92
N GLU A 307 13.94 -5.55 9.22
CA GLU A 307 15.06 -5.53 8.26
C GLU A 307 14.78 -4.73 6.99
N THR A 308 13.89 -3.74 7.07
CA THR A 308 13.50 -2.84 5.98
C THR A 308 13.81 -1.39 6.35
N ILE A 309 13.65 -0.49 5.38
CA ILE A 309 13.78 0.94 5.63
C ILE A 309 12.62 1.37 6.54
N THR A 310 12.98 1.99 7.65
CA THR A 310 12.05 2.58 8.61
C THR A 310 12.56 3.95 9.02
N THR A 311 11.66 4.75 9.58
CA THR A 311 11.99 6.08 10.10
C THR A 311 11.74 6.14 11.59
N ALA A 312 12.78 6.44 12.38
CA ALA A 312 12.62 6.84 13.77
C ALA A 312 12.54 8.36 13.91
N VAL A 313 11.58 8.84 14.69
CA VAL A 313 11.37 10.26 14.96
C VAL A 313 11.76 10.58 16.39
N TYR A 314 12.75 11.46 16.54
CA TYR A 314 13.13 12.01 17.83
C TYR A 314 12.11 13.04 18.32
N ASP A 315 12.03 13.25 19.64
CA ASP A 315 11.26 14.34 20.26
C ASP A 315 11.72 15.76 19.85
N SER A 316 12.92 15.89 19.27
CA SER A 316 13.38 17.11 18.60
C SER A 316 12.68 17.37 17.25
N GLY A 317 12.00 16.37 16.69
CA GLY A 317 11.45 16.35 15.34
C GLY A 317 12.42 15.85 14.27
N LEU A 318 13.67 15.54 14.62
CA LEU A 318 14.62 14.91 13.69
C LEU A 318 14.11 13.51 13.31
N GLN A 319 14.10 13.23 12.02
CA GLN A 319 13.72 11.94 11.43
C GLN A 319 14.97 11.25 10.88
N VAL A 320 15.15 9.97 11.22
CA VAL A 320 16.26 9.15 10.75
C VAL A 320 15.70 7.97 9.98
N SER A 321 15.90 7.96 8.66
CA SER A 321 15.35 6.98 7.73
C SER A 321 16.44 6.04 7.22
N GLY A 322 16.31 4.75 7.48
CA GLY A 322 17.25 3.73 7.02
C GLY A 322 16.94 2.34 7.59
N VAL A 323 17.84 1.38 7.38
CA VAL A 323 17.70 0.03 7.97
C VAL A 323 18.28 0.02 9.37
N LEU A 324 17.41 -0.10 10.39
CA LEU A 324 17.81 -0.14 11.79
C LEU A 324 18.46 -1.49 12.11
N SER A 325 19.77 -1.46 12.35
CA SER A 325 20.58 -2.67 12.60
C SER A 325 20.63 -3.07 14.07
N ASP A 326 20.65 -2.10 14.98
CA ASP A 326 20.77 -2.39 16.41
C ASP A 326 20.27 -1.24 17.29
N ILE A 327 19.90 -1.59 18.53
CA ILE A 327 19.61 -0.64 19.60
C ILE A 327 20.32 -1.07 20.86
N MET A 328 20.89 -0.11 21.58
CA MET A 328 21.58 -0.36 22.83
C MET A 328 20.69 0.08 23.98
N ILE A 329 20.36 -0.85 24.86
CA ILE A 329 19.52 -0.61 26.03
C ILE A 329 20.40 -0.81 27.26
N THR A 330 20.34 0.14 28.20
CA THR A 330 21.04 0.08 29.48
C THR A 330 20.46 -0.99 30.42
N GLU A 331 21.17 -1.33 31.48
CA GLU A 331 20.67 -2.26 32.53
C GLU A 331 19.39 -1.74 33.21
N THR A 332 19.18 -0.43 33.24
CA THR A 332 17.97 0.21 33.77
C THR A 332 16.82 0.27 32.75
N HIS A 333 16.94 -0.44 31.63
CA HIS A 333 15.96 -0.50 30.56
C HIS A 333 15.69 0.85 29.86
N GLU A 334 16.70 1.72 29.83
CA GLU A 334 16.66 2.98 29.06
C GLU A 334 17.39 2.82 27.72
N LEU A 335 16.82 3.37 26.65
CA LEU A 335 17.48 3.42 25.34
C LEU A 335 18.72 4.32 25.42
N ALA A 336 19.87 3.78 25.02
CA ALA A 336 21.14 4.49 25.03
C ALA A 336 21.52 5.03 23.66
N TYR A 337 21.41 4.18 22.64
CA TYR A 337 21.94 4.43 21.30
C TYR A 337 21.14 3.65 20.25
N ILE A 338 20.94 4.24 19.08
CA ILE A 338 20.36 3.58 17.90
C ILE A 338 21.41 3.50 16.80
N LYS A 339 21.40 2.41 16.03
CA LYS A 339 22.37 2.18 14.95
C LYS A 339 21.68 1.69 13.68
N TYR A 340 21.94 2.39 12.60
CA TYR A 340 21.54 2.06 11.24
C TYR A 340 22.75 1.57 10.43
N THR A 341 22.48 0.77 9.41
CA THR A 341 23.48 0.26 8.47
C THR A 341 23.10 0.60 7.03
N GLY A 342 24.11 0.82 6.19
CA GLY A 342 23.91 1.23 4.81
C GLY A 342 23.39 2.67 4.71
N PRO A 343 22.82 3.07 3.58
CA PRO A 343 22.45 4.46 3.35
C PRO A 343 21.37 4.96 4.30
N VAL A 344 21.56 6.16 4.87
CA VAL A 344 20.62 6.80 5.80
C VAL A 344 20.29 8.22 5.35
N GLN A 345 19.01 8.58 5.41
CA GLN A 345 18.54 9.95 5.20
C GLN A 345 18.16 10.59 6.53
N LEU A 346 18.61 11.83 6.75
CA LEU A 346 18.12 12.64 7.87
C LEU A 346 17.14 13.70 7.36
N SER A 347 15.97 13.75 7.97
CA SER A 347 14.87 14.65 7.57
C SER A 347 14.31 15.42 8.75
N TYR A 348 13.58 16.49 8.45
CA TYR A 348 12.78 17.24 9.40
C TYR A 348 11.48 17.66 8.71
N ASN A 349 10.33 17.38 9.34
CA ASN A 349 9.00 17.59 8.75
C ASN A 349 8.87 16.97 7.33
N ASP A 350 9.27 15.70 7.20
CA ASP A 350 9.12 14.93 5.96
C ASP A 350 9.88 15.54 4.77
N SER A 351 10.97 16.27 5.06
CA SER A 351 11.87 16.87 4.07
C SER A 351 13.32 16.62 4.44
N GLU A 352 14.11 16.14 3.49
CA GLU A 352 15.54 15.87 3.64
C GLU A 352 16.30 17.13 4.11
N ILE A 353 17.11 17.00 5.16
CA ILE A 353 17.97 18.08 5.63
C ILE A 353 19.12 18.22 4.63
N SER A 354 19.28 19.42 4.06
CA SER A 354 20.33 19.74 3.09
C SER A 354 21.72 19.29 3.57
N GLY A 355 22.33 18.38 2.82
CA GLY A 355 23.66 17.82 3.10
C GLY A 355 23.65 16.51 3.90
N HIS A 356 22.49 16.01 4.35
CA HIS A 356 22.36 14.74 5.06
C HIS A 356 21.54 13.73 4.24
N THR A 357 21.97 13.56 2.99
CA THR A 357 21.40 12.60 2.05
C THR A 357 21.90 11.18 2.33
N ILE A 358 21.30 10.21 1.63
CA ILE A 358 21.76 8.81 1.62
C ILE A 358 23.23 8.65 1.19
N ASP A 359 23.79 9.59 0.43
CA ASP A 359 25.20 9.57 0.02
C ASP A 359 26.14 10.06 1.13
N HIS A 360 25.69 11.02 1.94
CA HIS A 360 26.47 11.54 3.06
C HIS A 360 26.57 10.51 4.19
N HIS A 361 25.49 9.77 4.45
CA HIS A 361 25.46 8.66 5.42
C HIS A 361 25.40 7.29 4.73
N ALA A 362 26.26 7.05 3.73
CA ALA A 362 26.20 5.86 2.87
C ALA A 362 26.46 4.53 3.62
N ASP A 363 27.30 4.56 4.66
CA ASP A 363 27.70 3.35 5.40
C ASP A 363 26.83 3.07 6.64
N GLY A 364 26.06 4.06 7.09
CA GLY A 364 25.21 3.97 8.27
C GLY A 364 25.14 5.28 9.05
N PHE A 365 24.33 5.24 10.10
CA PHE A 365 24.17 6.34 11.05
C PHE A 365 24.01 5.77 12.45
N GLY A 366 24.53 6.46 13.45
CA GLY A 366 24.27 6.08 14.83
C GLY A 366 24.24 7.29 15.73
N ALA A 367 23.30 7.31 16.66
CA ALA A 367 23.17 8.44 17.57
C ALA A 367 22.67 8.01 18.94
N PRO A 368 23.11 8.71 20.01
CA PRO A 368 22.54 8.52 21.33
C PRO A 368 21.08 8.95 21.37
N VAL A 369 20.37 8.45 22.38
CA VAL A 369 19.03 8.90 22.74
C VAL A 369 19.02 9.18 24.23
N GLY A 370 18.86 10.43 24.65
CA GLY A 370 18.77 10.70 26.08
C GLY A 370 19.08 12.11 26.50
N LYS A 371 19.42 12.24 27.79
CA LYS A 371 19.70 13.51 28.44
C LYS A 371 21.18 13.65 28.73
N ILE A 372 21.64 14.88 28.77
CA ILE A 372 22.98 15.25 29.23
C ILE A 372 23.03 15.12 30.75
N SER A 373 24.03 14.40 31.26
CA SER A 373 24.19 14.05 32.67
C SER A 373 24.31 15.27 33.57
N GLU A 374 25.06 16.28 33.13
CA GLU A 374 25.43 17.45 33.92
C GLU A 374 24.24 18.37 34.22
N ILE A 375 23.24 18.39 33.33
CA ILE A 375 22.12 19.35 33.39
C ILE A 375 20.74 18.70 33.31
N ASN A 376 20.67 17.38 33.15
CA ASN A 376 19.43 16.58 33.07
C ASN A 376 18.42 17.10 32.03
N LYS A 377 18.94 17.62 30.90
CA LYS A 377 18.18 18.08 29.73
C LYS A 377 18.67 17.35 28.49
N SER A 378 17.79 17.14 27.52
CA SER A 378 18.20 16.68 26.19
C SER A 378 18.73 17.83 25.35
N LEU A 379 19.57 17.55 24.35
CA LEU A 379 20.26 18.58 23.57
C LEU A 379 19.27 19.56 22.91
N HIS A 380 18.14 19.09 22.38
CA HIS A 380 17.11 19.93 21.76
C HIS A 380 16.41 20.90 22.75
N GLN A 381 16.58 20.72 24.06
CA GLN A 381 16.01 21.57 25.10
C GLN A 381 16.97 22.68 25.55
N LEU A 382 18.18 22.72 24.98
CA LEU A 382 19.23 23.65 25.36
C LEU A 382 19.07 24.96 24.60
N ASP A 383 19.13 26.06 25.33
CA ASP A 383 19.26 27.39 24.73
C ASP A 383 20.73 27.69 24.40
N GLN A 384 20.97 28.87 23.82
CA GLN A 384 22.33 29.30 23.45
C GLN A 384 23.29 29.42 24.65
N ALA A 385 22.78 29.74 25.85
CA ALA A 385 23.60 29.84 27.05
C ALA A 385 23.98 28.45 27.57
N ASP A 386 23.02 27.52 27.59
CA ASP A 386 23.24 26.11 27.91
C ASP A 386 24.28 25.48 26.97
N LEU A 387 24.11 25.66 25.65
CA LEU A 387 25.06 25.15 24.63
C LEU A 387 26.46 25.72 24.83
N LYS A 388 26.60 27.03 25.03
CA LYS A 388 27.89 27.67 25.29
C LYS A 388 28.52 27.18 26.60
N GLY A 389 27.70 26.97 27.64
CA GLY A 389 28.13 26.43 28.93
C GLY A 389 28.70 25.02 28.83
N LEU A 390 28.16 24.20 27.91
CA LEU A 390 28.68 22.87 27.59
C LEU A 390 29.84 22.89 26.58
N GLY A 391 30.22 24.05 26.05
CA GLY A 391 31.25 24.14 25.00
C GLY A 391 30.77 23.74 23.61
N ILE A 392 29.46 23.68 23.38
CA ILE A 392 28.86 23.37 22.07
C ILE A 392 28.72 24.67 21.27
N PHE A 393 29.78 25.06 20.57
CA PHE A 393 29.79 26.17 19.61
C PHE A 393 30.88 25.96 18.56
N ASP A 394 30.77 26.67 17.44
CA ASP A 394 31.60 26.47 16.26
C ASP A 394 33.12 26.46 16.56
N ASN A 395 33.82 25.48 15.99
CA ASN A 395 35.24 25.19 16.13
C ASN A 395 35.75 24.89 17.56
N ASN A 396 34.85 24.58 18.50
CA ASN A 396 35.24 24.24 19.87
C ASN A 396 35.28 22.74 20.12
N LYS A 397 36.23 22.30 20.94
CA LYS A 397 36.26 20.92 21.45
C LYS A 397 35.23 20.74 22.55
N VAL A 398 34.42 19.70 22.41
CA VAL A 398 33.35 19.36 23.35
C VAL A 398 33.54 17.97 23.92
N ASN A 399 33.17 17.79 25.18
CA ASN A 399 32.97 16.49 25.81
C ASN A 399 31.56 16.46 26.40
N VAL A 400 30.71 15.59 25.88
CA VAL A 400 29.31 15.44 26.29
C VAL A 400 29.11 14.07 26.93
N HIS A 401 28.52 14.05 28.12
CA HIS A 401 28.15 12.82 28.82
C HIS A 401 26.64 12.67 28.86
N PHE A 402 26.13 11.54 28.38
CA PHE A 402 24.71 11.20 28.50
C PHE A 402 24.45 10.40 29.78
N SER A 403 23.25 10.56 30.35
CA SER A 403 22.83 9.89 31.58
C SER A 403 22.77 8.37 31.44
N ASN A 404 22.63 7.89 30.21
CA ASN A 404 22.61 6.47 29.82
C ASN A 404 24.02 5.87 29.62
N GLY A 405 25.09 6.62 29.90
CA GLY A 405 26.46 6.16 29.82
C GLY A 405 27.18 6.43 28.49
N VAL A 406 26.50 6.95 27.46
CA VAL A 406 27.15 7.34 26.20
C VAL A 406 28.03 8.57 26.43
N LYS A 407 29.26 8.55 25.91
CA LYS A 407 30.21 9.67 25.95
C LYS A 407 30.59 10.08 24.55
N ILE A 408 30.64 11.38 24.31
CA ILE A 408 31.00 11.97 23.02
C ILE A 408 32.12 12.97 23.22
N SER A 409 33.19 12.87 22.44
CA SER A 409 34.27 13.85 22.39
C SER A 409 34.60 14.16 20.95
N GLY A 410 34.60 15.43 20.57
CA GLY A 410 34.93 15.88 19.21
C GLY A 410 35.03 17.40 19.10
N THR A 411 35.22 17.90 17.88
CA THR A 411 35.25 19.34 17.58
C THR A 411 34.00 19.73 16.80
N VAL A 412 33.20 20.66 17.33
CA VAL A 412 31.96 21.11 16.68
C VAL A 412 32.28 21.85 15.39
N THR A 413 31.67 21.46 14.28
CA THR A 413 31.82 22.12 12.98
C THR A 413 30.54 22.83 12.55
N LYS A 414 29.38 22.31 12.92
CA LYS A 414 28.09 22.90 12.54
C LYS A 414 27.00 22.49 13.50
N ILE A 415 26.05 23.39 13.73
CA ILE A 415 24.84 23.11 14.50
C ILE A 415 23.65 23.45 13.61
N TYR A 416 22.76 22.49 13.41
CA TYR A 416 21.50 22.64 12.70
C TYR A 416 20.39 22.95 13.70
N TYR A 417 19.56 23.94 13.38
CA TYR A 417 18.47 24.38 14.26
C TYR A 417 17.12 24.31 13.56
N ASN A 418 16.08 23.99 14.32
CA ASN A 418 14.70 24.33 14.02
C ASN A 418 14.34 25.62 14.78
N VAL A 419 14.31 26.75 14.08
CA VAL A 419 14.08 28.10 14.63
C VAL A 419 15.11 28.50 15.70
N VAL A 420 15.05 27.90 16.88
CA VAL A 420 15.99 28.07 18.01
C VAL A 420 16.44 26.75 18.64
N THR A 421 15.78 25.64 18.34
CA THR A 421 16.02 24.33 18.95
C THR A 421 17.06 23.55 18.14
N PRO A 422 18.16 23.07 18.73
CA PRO A 422 19.14 22.29 17.98
C PRO A 422 18.56 20.92 17.59
N LEU A 423 18.77 20.56 16.33
CA LEU A 423 18.33 19.29 15.72
C LEU A 423 19.49 18.30 15.58
N LEU A 424 20.62 18.79 15.08
CA LEU A 424 21.79 17.99 14.72
C LEU A 424 23.07 18.80 14.96
N ILE A 425 24.13 18.15 15.44
CA ILE A 425 25.44 18.77 15.63
C ILE A 425 26.50 17.93 14.90
N SER A 426 27.17 18.52 13.92
CA SER A 426 28.27 17.87 13.20
C SER A 426 29.60 18.05 13.97
N LEU A 427 30.36 16.97 14.09
CA LEU A 427 31.58 16.88 14.87
C LEU A 427 32.71 16.23 14.05
N ASN A 428 33.86 16.90 13.99
CA ASN A 428 35.11 16.32 13.46
C ASN A 428 35.95 15.71 14.59
N ASP A 429 36.89 14.83 14.22
CA ASP A 429 37.77 14.12 15.16
C ASP A 429 36.99 13.50 16.32
N CYS A 430 35.81 12.95 16.00
CA CYS A 430 34.81 12.55 16.98
C CYS A 430 35.01 11.09 17.42
N SER A 431 34.85 10.85 18.72
CA SER A 431 34.76 9.52 19.30
C SER A 431 33.48 9.41 20.12
N VAL A 432 32.79 8.30 19.96
CA VAL A 432 31.58 7.98 20.72
C VAL A 432 31.80 6.63 21.41
N THR A 433 31.56 6.57 22.71
CA THR A 433 31.73 5.33 23.48
C THR A 433 30.54 5.05 24.40
N LEU A 434 30.31 3.76 24.67
CA LEU A 434 29.40 3.28 25.70
C LEU A 434 30.10 2.16 26.47
N ASN A 435 30.23 2.31 27.80
CA ASN A 435 30.94 1.35 28.67
C ASN A 435 32.29 0.89 28.09
N ASP A 436 33.12 1.86 27.66
CA ASP A 436 34.45 1.69 27.05
C ASP A 436 34.48 1.02 25.66
N HIS A 437 33.33 0.72 25.06
CA HIS A 437 33.23 0.23 23.69
C HIS A 437 33.03 1.40 22.73
N PHE A 438 33.80 1.43 21.64
CA PHE A 438 33.66 2.45 20.60
C PHE A 438 32.43 2.19 19.74
N LEU A 439 31.54 3.18 19.69
CA LEU A 439 30.37 3.23 18.81
C LEU A 439 30.64 4.04 17.54
N PHE A 440 31.57 5.00 17.63
CA PHE A 440 32.09 5.76 16.50
C PHE A 440 33.55 6.11 16.76
N ARG A 441 34.39 6.08 15.71
CA ARG A 441 35.82 6.41 15.80
C ARG A 441 36.17 7.60 14.89
N PRO A 442 37.17 8.42 15.26
CA PRO A 442 37.55 9.59 14.47
C PRO A 442 37.89 9.28 13.01
N GLU A 443 38.45 8.10 12.76
CA GLU A 443 38.87 7.68 11.42
C GLU A 443 37.69 7.39 10.47
N TRP A 444 36.46 7.32 11.00
CA TRP A 444 35.24 7.10 10.21
C TRP A 444 34.67 8.39 9.62
N GLY A 445 35.25 9.55 9.97
CA GLY A 445 34.90 10.84 9.36
C GLY A 445 34.06 11.72 10.28
N VAL A 446 33.14 12.48 9.67
CA VAL A 446 32.28 13.42 10.37
C VAL A 446 31.21 12.64 11.14
N TYR A 447 31.01 12.97 12.41
CA TYR A 447 29.94 12.42 13.22
C TYR A 447 28.80 13.43 13.36
N ASP A 448 27.59 13.00 13.04
CA ASP A 448 26.38 13.83 13.14
C ASP A 448 25.53 13.41 14.34
N LEU A 449 25.58 14.22 15.39
CA LEU A 449 24.91 13.98 16.67
C LEU A 449 23.45 14.43 16.65
N ALA A 450 22.51 13.48 16.71
CA ALA A 450 21.10 13.77 16.92
C ALA A 450 20.85 14.40 18.30
N CYS A 451 20.06 15.47 18.34
CA CYS A 451 19.82 16.23 19.57
C CYS A 451 18.60 15.77 20.40
N GLY A 452 17.91 14.71 19.98
CA GLY A 452 16.70 14.25 20.65
C GLY A 452 16.96 13.40 21.90
N GLY A 453 16.02 13.47 22.85
CA GLY A 453 16.02 12.75 24.11
C GLY A 453 15.25 11.45 24.12
N LYS A 454 14.30 11.30 23.20
CA LYS A 454 13.40 10.15 23.11
C LYS A 454 13.04 9.89 21.66
N ILE A 455 12.69 8.64 21.36
CA ILE A 455 12.02 8.28 20.10
C ILE A 455 10.51 8.28 20.35
N ILE A 456 9.80 9.20 19.69
CA ILE A 456 8.36 9.42 19.89
C ILE A 456 7.50 8.71 18.84
N SER A 457 8.09 8.29 17.72
CA SER A 457 7.41 7.57 16.64
C SER A 457 8.43 6.73 15.87
N VAL A 458 7.99 5.57 15.37
CA VAL A 458 8.74 4.76 14.39
C VAL A 458 7.77 4.27 13.32
N PHE A 459 8.02 4.55 12.04
CA PHE A 459 7.13 4.15 10.95
C PHE A 459 7.88 3.50 9.78
N GLY A 460 7.17 2.76 8.93
CA GLY A 460 7.73 2.11 7.75
C GLY A 460 8.04 3.09 6.62
N GLY A 461 9.14 2.86 5.90
CA GLY A 461 9.58 3.71 4.79
C GLY A 461 10.40 4.94 5.22
N PRO A 462 11.00 5.65 4.25
CA PRO A 462 11.71 6.90 4.48
C PRO A 462 10.76 8.08 4.74
N ALA A 463 11.27 9.13 5.37
CA ALA A 463 10.52 10.35 5.66
C ALA A 463 10.31 11.21 4.40
N ASP A 464 11.29 11.28 3.51
CA ASP A 464 11.23 12.00 2.24
C ASP A 464 11.46 11.03 1.08
N TRP A 465 10.37 10.39 0.64
CA TRP A 465 10.37 9.40 -0.45
C TRP A 465 10.99 9.94 -1.75
N PRO A 466 10.61 11.13 -2.27
CA PRO A 466 11.22 11.67 -3.47
C PRO A 466 12.73 11.81 -3.35
N ALA A 467 13.24 12.31 -2.22
CA ALA A 467 14.67 12.48 -2.01
C ALA A 467 15.41 11.15 -1.83
N TYR A 468 14.81 10.21 -1.10
CA TYR A 468 15.41 8.89 -0.84
C TYR A 468 15.54 8.06 -2.13
N ASN A 469 14.56 8.18 -3.04
CA ASN A 469 14.50 7.39 -4.27
C ASN A 469 15.07 8.12 -5.51
N LYS A 470 15.77 9.26 -5.36
CA LYS A 470 16.32 10.04 -6.50
C LYS A 470 17.14 9.21 -7.51
N ASN A 471 17.75 8.12 -7.06
CA ASN A 471 18.61 7.26 -7.86
C ASN A 471 17.94 5.94 -8.33
N VAL A 472 16.67 5.73 -7.99
CA VAL A 472 15.92 4.53 -8.39
C VAL A 472 15.23 4.84 -9.72
N GLU A 473 15.73 4.28 -10.83
CA GLU A 473 14.98 4.31 -12.08
C GLU A 473 13.65 3.58 -11.87
N PRO A 474 12.50 4.16 -12.28
CA PRO A 474 11.24 3.42 -12.28
C PRO A 474 11.44 2.14 -13.11
N SER A 475 11.01 1.01 -12.57
CA SER A 475 11.13 -0.28 -13.26
C SER A 475 10.54 -0.16 -14.67
N LYS A 476 11.37 -0.37 -15.69
CA LYS A 476 11.00 -0.36 -17.12
C LYS A 476 10.17 -1.59 -17.52
N ASN A 477 9.19 -1.97 -16.72
CA ASN A 477 8.17 -2.91 -17.18
C ASN A 477 7.26 -2.16 -18.16
N ASN A 478 6.64 -2.86 -19.11
CA ASN A 478 5.70 -2.25 -20.07
C ASN A 478 4.55 -1.58 -19.30
N ILE A 479 4.68 -0.28 -19.01
CA ILE A 479 3.71 0.52 -18.25
C ILE A 479 2.50 0.91 -19.12
N SER A 480 2.19 0.12 -20.13
CA SER A 480 1.08 0.38 -21.06
C SER A 480 0.01 -0.68 -20.89
N GLN A 481 -1.24 -0.27 -21.11
CA GLN A 481 -2.38 -1.18 -21.13
C GLN A 481 -2.16 -2.32 -22.13
N SER A 482 -2.52 -3.54 -21.74
CA SER A 482 -2.51 -4.69 -22.66
C SER A 482 -3.80 -4.74 -23.48
N SER A 483 -3.74 -5.37 -24.64
CA SER A 483 -4.95 -5.76 -25.39
C SER A 483 -5.09 -7.27 -25.38
N ASN A 484 -6.33 -7.74 -25.26
CA ASN A 484 -6.69 -9.15 -25.43
C ASN A 484 -6.82 -9.55 -26.92
N LEU A 485 -6.60 -8.62 -27.86
CA LEU A 485 -6.62 -8.91 -29.30
C LEU A 485 -5.41 -9.78 -29.69
N THR A 486 -5.66 -10.88 -30.37
CA THR A 486 -4.65 -11.77 -30.95
C THR A 486 -4.99 -12.06 -32.41
N GLU A 487 -4.01 -12.55 -33.18
CA GLU A 487 -4.25 -13.02 -34.56
C GLU A 487 -5.30 -14.14 -34.61
N GLU A 488 -5.41 -14.94 -33.54
CA GLU A 488 -6.35 -16.06 -33.46
C GLU A 488 -7.80 -15.61 -33.21
N ASN A 489 -8.01 -14.53 -32.46
CA ASN A 489 -9.34 -14.06 -32.07
C ASN A 489 -9.86 -12.85 -32.88
N GLU A 490 -9.09 -12.34 -33.84
CA GLU A 490 -9.45 -11.17 -34.65
C GLU A 490 -10.82 -11.35 -35.35
N SER A 491 -10.99 -12.48 -36.06
CA SER A 491 -12.24 -12.76 -36.79
C SER A 491 -13.44 -13.09 -35.90
N LEU A 492 -13.21 -13.49 -34.64
CA LEU A 492 -14.26 -13.63 -33.64
C LEU A 492 -14.68 -12.25 -33.12
N ASN A 493 -13.72 -11.37 -32.83
CA ASN A 493 -13.97 -9.99 -32.44
C ASN A 493 -14.80 -9.22 -33.48
N GLU A 494 -14.61 -9.47 -34.78
CA GLU A 494 -15.47 -8.94 -35.84
C GLU A 494 -16.94 -9.35 -35.66
N LEU A 495 -17.21 -10.62 -35.32
CA LEU A 495 -18.58 -11.10 -35.08
C LEU A 495 -19.22 -10.44 -33.87
N TYR A 496 -18.48 -10.28 -32.77
CA TYR A 496 -18.93 -9.53 -31.60
C TYR A 496 -19.24 -8.07 -31.95
N SER A 497 -18.41 -7.43 -32.77
CA SER A 497 -18.64 -6.07 -33.24
C SER A 497 -19.94 -5.98 -34.06
N MET A 498 -20.17 -6.91 -34.98
CA MET A 498 -21.40 -6.98 -35.78
C MET A 498 -22.64 -7.18 -34.90
N VAL A 499 -22.59 -8.13 -33.95
CA VAL A 499 -23.70 -8.40 -33.01
C VAL A 499 -24.03 -7.16 -32.18
N ARG A 500 -23.00 -6.46 -31.69
CA ARG A 500 -23.17 -5.20 -30.96
C ARG A 500 -23.84 -4.14 -31.81
N GLU A 501 -23.35 -3.90 -33.02
CA GLU A 501 -23.93 -2.91 -33.94
C GLU A 501 -25.39 -3.24 -34.24
N MET A 502 -25.69 -4.51 -34.50
CA MET A 502 -27.06 -4.97 -34.75
C MET A 502 -27.97 -4.78 -33.53
N ARG A 503 -27.46 -5.05 -32.32
CA ARG A 503 -28.22 -4.86 -31.08
C ARG A 503 -28.50 -3.39 -30.81
N GLU A 504 -27.50 -2.53 -30.92
CA GLU A 504 -27.63 -1.09 -30.70
C GLU A 504 -28.59 -0.43 -31.73
N ASN A 505 -28.65 -0.97 -32.95
CA ASN A 505 -29.57 -0.54 -34.00
C ASN A 505 -30.94 -1.25 -33.99
N ASN A 506 -31.22 -2.13 -33.02
CA ASN A 506 -32.46 -2.90 -32.91
C ASN A 506 -32.81 -3.69 -34.18
N ILE A 507 -31.81 -4.31 -34.81
CA ILE A 507 -31.99 -5.11 -36.03
C ILE A 507 -32.83 -6.37 -35.74
N GLU A 508 -33.62 -6.80 -36.73
CA GLU A 508 -34.49 -7.98 -36.59
C GLU A 508 -33.69 -9.27 -36.34
N LYS A 509 -34.20 -10.13 -35.45
CA LYS A 509 -33.54 -11.39 -35.05
C LYS A 509 -33.14 -12.31 -36.20
N LYS A 510 -33.87 -12.30 -37.32
CA LYS A 510 -33.57 -13.12 -38.50
C LYS A 510 -32.25 -12.76 -39.16
N GLU A 511 -31.82 -11.51 -39.03
CA GLU A 511 -30.57 -11.02 -39.63
C GLU A 511 -29.33 -11.53 -38.89
N TYR A 512 -29.49 -12.11 -37.68
CA TYR A 512 -28.41 -12.73 -36.91
C TYR A 512 -28.06 -14.14 -37.41
N ILE A 513 -28.91 -14.76 -38.24
CA ILE A 513 -28.73 -16.15 -38.71
C ILE A 513 -27.34 -16.37 -39.34
N PRO A 514 -26.85 -15.52 -40.26
CA PRO A 514 -25.52 -15.72 -40.86
C PRO A 514 -24.37 -15.65 -39.84
N ILE A 515 -24.51 -14.82 -38.80
CA ILE A 515 -23.51 -14.72 -37.72
C ILE A 515 -23.51 -16.00 -36.90
N ILE A 516 -24.70 -16.50 -36.52
CA ILE A 516 -24.85 -17.75 -35.76
C ILE A 516 -24.29 -18.94 -36.56
N GLU A 517 -24.54 -19.00 -37.87
CA GLU A 517 -23.98 -20.04 -38.75
C GLU A 517 -22.44 -19.99 -38.79
N LYS A 518 -21.85 -18.78 -38.90
CA LYS A 518 -20.40 -18.59 -38.87
C LYS A 518 -19.81 -18.93 -37.51
N LEU A 519 -20.44 -18.51 -36.41
CA LEU A 519 -20.06 -18.83 -35.04
C LEU A 519 -20.02 -20.35 -34.82
N ASN A 520 -21.09 -21.06 -35.16
CA ASN A 520 -21.17 -22.52 -34.99
C ASN A 520 -20.14 -23.28 -35.85
N THR A 521 -19.70 -22.71 -36.97
CA THR A 521 -18.75 -23.37 -37.88
C THR A 521 -17.30 -23.08 -37.51
N SER A 522 -17.00 -21.84 -37.14
CA SER A 522 -15.63 -21.36 -36.93
C SER A 522 -15.22 -21.29 -35.45
N PHE A 523 -16.18 -21.11 -34.54
CA PHE A 523 -15.96 -20.90 -33.11
C PHE A 523 -17.02 -21.63 -32.26
N PRO A 524 -17.16 -22.96 -32.40
CA PRO A 524 -18.26 -23.73 -31.80
C PRO A 524 -18.28 -23.68 -30.26
N ASP A 525 -17.16 -23.36 -29.62
CA ASP A 525 -17.02 -23.30 -28.17
C ASP A 525 -17.34 -21.91 -27.58
N ASP A 526 -17.52 -20.89 -28.42
CA ASP A 526 -17.89 -19.54 -27.95
C ASP A 526 -19.39 -19.49 -27.62
N TRP A 527 -19.67 -19.57 -26.32
CA TRP A 527 -21.02 -19.47 -25.78
C TRP A 527 -21.45 -18.02 -25.49
N LEU A 528 -20.50 -17.10 -25.33
CA LEU A 528 -20.77 -15.74 -24.87
C LEU A 528 -21.40 -14.90 -25.99
N LEU A 529 -20.98 -15.07 -27.24
CA LEU A 529 -21.58 -14.37 -28.39
C LEU A 529 -23.05 -14.75 -28.60
N LEU A 530 -23.44 -15.98 -28.22
CA LEU A 530 -24.84 -16.42 -28.26
C LEU A 530 -25.70 -15.75 -27.17
N MET A 531 -25.08 -15.23 -26.11
CA MET A 531 -25.75 -14.54 -25.00
C MET A 531 -25.92 -13.04 -25.24
N GLU A 532 -25.14 -12.47 -26.17
CA GLU A 532 -25.18 -11.08 -26.66
C GLU A 532 -26.35 -10.82 -27.61
#